data_AF-A0A8S0W4B9-F1
#
_entry.id   AF-A0A8S0W4B9-F1
#
_cell.length_a   1.000
_cell.length_b   1.000
_cell.length_c   1.000
_cell.angle_alpha   90.00
_cell.angle_beta   90.00
_cell.angle_gamma   90.00
#
_symmetry.space_group_name_H-M   'P 1'
#
loop_
_entity.id
_entity.type
_entity.pdbx_description
1 polymer ?
#
loop_
_entity_poly.entity_id
_entity_poly.type
_entity_poly.pdbx_seq_one_letter_code
_entity_poly.pdbx_strand_id
1 'polypeptide(L)'
;MLDWFLPLDALKGVNKAAAGKSIKIVYDAISLEVTQQAGVALLAPEGQLIIDLPPAVKAEGDKTIVKVLSGLRMPHNRMLLETLYHDKITAFLERGVIKPNRFEVLPNGLAGIPDSLKRIRYQA
;
A
#
# COMPACT_ATOMS: atom_id res chain seq x y z
N MET A 1 -2.37 -7.38 2.62
CA MET A 1 -1.47 -6.36 2.06
C MET A 1 -0.16 -7.07 1.79
N LEU A 2 0.39 -6.90 0.58
CA LEU A 2 1.76 -7.32 0.30
C LEU A 2 2.68 -6.19 0.75
N ASP A 3 3.58 -6.52 1.68
CA ASP A 3 4.55 -5.58 2.22
C ASP A 3 5.97 -6.08 1.97
N TRP A 4 6.90 -5.14 1.87
CA TRP A 4 8.29 -5.42 1.47
C TRP A 4 9.01 -6.38 2.43
N PHE A 5 8.61 -6.42 3.70
CA PHE A 5 9.26 -7.20 4.73
C PHE A 5 8.66 -8.60 4.88
N LEU A 6 7.55 -8.88 4.19
CA LEU A 6 6.90 -10.18 4.15
C LEU A 6 7.39 -10.99 2.95
N PRO A 7 8.14 -12.07 3.15
CA PRO A 7 8.58 -12.91 2.04
C PRO A 7 7.38 -13.61 1.40
N LEU A 8 7.41 -13.81 0.08
CA LEU A 8 6.25 -14.31 -0.69
C LEU A 8 5.83 -15.72 -0.28
N ASP A 9 6.73 -16.53 0.27
CA ASP A 9 6.42 -17.85 0.80
C ASP A 9 5.50 -17.80 2.02
N ALA A 10 5.49 -16.68 2.77
CA ALA A 10 4.55 -16.45 3.86
C ALA A 10 3.08 -16.41 3.37
N LEU A 11 2.85 -16.15 2.07
CA LEU A 11 1.50 -16.16 1.48
C LEU A 11 0.86 -17.54 1.47
N LYS A 12 1.63 -18.64 1.60
CA LYS A 12 1.08 -20.01 1.68
C LYS A 12 0.09 -20.18 2.84
N GLY A 13 0.24 -19.40 3.92
CA GLY A 13 -0.65 -19.44 5.08
C GLY A 13 -1.86 -18.51 4.99
N VAL A 14 -2.00 -17.72 3.93
CA VAL A 14 -2.94 -16.59 3.92
C VAL A 14 -4.40 -17.04 4.01
N ASN A 15 -4.76 -18.17 3.41
CA ASN A 15 -6.11 -18.75 3.52
C ASN A 15 -6.44 -19.15 4.97
N LYS A 16 -5.46 -19.67 5.71
CA LYS A 16 -5.63 -19.99 7.14
C LYS A 16 -5.82 -18.72 7.96
N ALA A 17 -5.05 -17.66 7.67
CA ALA A 17 -5.21 -16.36 8.31
C ALA A 17 -6.57 -15.71 7.99
N ALA A 18 -7.11 -15.95 6.80
CA ALA A 18 -8.45 -15.54 6.40
C ALA A 18 -9.57 -16.44 6.97
N ALA A 19 -9.25 -17.41 7.85
CA ALA A 19 -10.18 -18.40 8.38
C ALA A 19 -10.95 -19.16 7.28
N GLY A 20 -10.27 -19.48 6.19
CA GLY A 20 -10.82 -20.18 5.03
C GLY A 20 -11.68 -19.31 4.10
N LYS A 21 -11.84 -18.01 4.39
CA LYS A 21 -12.60 -17.10 3.53
C LYS A 21 -11.84 -16.77 2.26
N SER A 22 -12.56 -16.69 1.15
CA SER A 22 -12.06 -16.24 -0.14
C SER A 22 -11.55 -14.79 -0.07
N ILE A 23 -10.37 -14.56 -0.65
CA ILE A 23 -9.77 -13.22 -0.71
C ILE A 23 -10.29 -12.49 -1.95
N LYS A 24 -11.07 -11.44 -1.74
CA LYS A 24 -11.66 -10.63 -2.82
C LYS A 24 -10.89 -9.35 -3.11
N ILE A 25 -10.04 -8.89 -2.19
CA ILE A 25 -9.25 -7.68 -2.34
C ILE A 25 -7.82 -7.96 -1.86
N VAL A 26 -6.84 -7.64 -2.70
CA VAL A 26 -5.42 -7.62 -2.32
C VAL A 26 -4.89 -6.22 -2.55
N TYR A 27 -4.18 -5.67 -1.57
CA TYR A 27 -3.41 -4.43 -1.73
C TYR A 27 -1.95 -4.80 -1.93
N ASP A 28 -1.37 -4.37 -3.04
CA ASP A 28 0.06 -4.44 -3.32
C ASP A 28 0.64 -3.02 -3.27
N ALA A 29 1.41 -2.76 -2.21
CA ALA A 29 2.11 -1.49 -1.99
C ALA A 29 3.58 -1.54 -2.44
N ILE A 30 4.00 -2.63 -3.09
CA ILE A 30 5.34 -2.82 -3.65
C ILE A 30 5.31 -2.56 -5.15
N SER A 31 4.24 -3.02 -5.81
CA SER A 31 3.96 -2.81 -7.23
C SER A 31 5.07 -3.29 -8.18
N LEU A 32 5.76 -4.37 -7.82
CA LEU A 32 6.66 -5.10 -8.72
C LEU A 32 5.89 -6.21 -9.45
N GLU A 33 6.42 -6.68 -10.58
CA GLU A 33 5.77 -7.74 -11.36
C GLU A 33 5.47 -8.98 -10.51
N VAL A 34 6.46 -9.45 -9.74
CA VAL A 34 6.34 -10.65 -8.91
C VAL A 34 5.29 -10.49 -7.79
N THR A 35 5.14 -9.30 -7.22
CA THR A 35 4.15 -9.04 -6.15
C THR A 35 2.75 -8.92 -6.73
N GLN A 36 2.61 -8.32 -7.91
CA GLN A 36 1.34 -8.27 -8.61
C GLN A 36 0.88 -9.66 -9.07
N GLN A 37 1.78 -10.50 -9.61
CA GLN A 37 1.47 -11.90 -9.97
C GLN A 37 0.98 -12.68 -8.74
N ALA A 38 1.71 -12.59 -7.63
CA ALA A 38 1.31 -13.23 -6.37
C ALA A 38 -0.06 -12.71 -5.89
N GLY A 39 -0.30 -11.40 -5.98
CA GLY A 39 -1.57 -10.78 -5.61
C GLY A 39 -2.75 -11.29 -6.45
N VAL A 40 -2.60 -11.36 -7.78
CA VAL A 40 -3.63 -11.90 -8.68
C VAL A 40 -3.90 -13.39 -8.39
N ALA A 41 -2.86 -14.17 -8.12
CA ALA A 41 -3.00 -15.59 -7.80
C ALA A 41 -3.77 -15.85 -6.50
N LEU A 42 -3.68 -14.94 -5.52
CA LEU A 42 -4.41 -15.04 -4.26
C LEU A 42 -5.91 -14.71 -4.37
N LEU A 43 -6.30 -13.96 -5.41
CA LEU A 43 -7.68 -13.51 -5.55
C LEU A 43 -8.61 -14.66 -5.95
N ALA A 44 -9.74 -14.71 -5.27
CA ALA A 44 -10.91 -15.45 -5.71
C ALA A 44 -11.48 -14.84 -7.02
N PRO A 45 -12.36 -15.56 -7.74
CA PRO A 45 -13.07 -15.02 -8.91
C PRO A 45 -13.68 -13.64 -8.61
N GLU A 46 -13.71 -12.75 -9.59
CA GLU A 46 -14.19 -11.35 -9.48
C GLU A 46 -13.44 -10.49 -8.45
N GLY A 47 -12.28 -10.96 -7.98
CA GLY A 47 -11.45 -10.23 -7.03
C GLY A 47 -10.71 -9.04 -7.64
N GLN A 48 -10.25 -8.14 -6.78
CA GLN A 48 -9.56 -6.91 -7.16
C GLN A 48 -8.15 -6.83 -6.57
N LEU A 49 -7.15 -6.60 -7.43
CA LEU A 49 -5.81 -6.23 -7.01
C LEU A 49 -5.70 -4.70 -7.05
N ILE A 50 -5.41 -4.10 -5.90
CA ILE A 50 -5.23 -2.67 -5.72
C ILE A 50 -3.73 -2.36 -5.70
N ILE A 51 -3.29 -1.48 -6.62
CA ILE A 51 -1.87 -1.08 -6.78
C ILE A 51 -1.72 0.44 -6.70
N ASP A 52 -0.53 0.93 -6.33
CA ASP A 52 -0.21 2.37 -6.26
C ASP A 52 0.63 2.87 -7.45
N LEU A 53 1.45 2.01 -8.06
CA LEU A 53 2.24 2.30 -9.25
C LEU A 53 1.60 1.69 -10.51
N PRO A 54 2.11 1.98 -11.73
CA PRO A 54 1.58 1.36 -12.94
C PRO A 54 1.57 -0.17 -12.88
N PRO A 55 0.56 -0.84 -13.47
CA PRO A 55 0.51 -2.29 -13.52
C PRO A 55 1.69 -2.83 -14.35
N ALA A 56 2.34 -3.86 -13.82
CA ALA A 56 3.36 -4.66 -14.50
C ALA A 56 2.77 -5.95 -15.09
N VAL A 57 1.58 -6.35 -14.64
CA VAL A 57 0.86 -7.55 -15.12
C VAL A 57 -0.53 -7.19 -15.67
N LYS A 58 -1.17 -8.15 -16.33
CA LYS A 58 -2.56 -8.05 -16.76
C LYS A 58 -3.48 -8.81 -15.79
N ALA A 59 -4.74 -8.38 -15.74
CA ALA A 59 -5.78 -9.14 -15.06
C ALA A 59 -6.00 -10.50 -15.74
N GLU A 60 -6.41 -11.50 -14.95
CA GLU A 60 -6.75 -12.84 -15.43
C GLU A 60 -8.25 -13.10 -15.27
N GLY A 61 -8.90 -13.57 -16.33
CA GLY A 61 -10.33 -13.95 -16.29
C GLY A 61 -11.24 -12.80 -15.90
N ASP A 62 -11.99 -12.98 -14.81
CA ASP A 62 -12.97 -12.03 -14.27
C ASP A 62 -12.38 -11.11 -13.17
N LYS A 63 -11.09 -11.23 -12.87
CA LYS A 63 -10.41 -10.39 -11.87
C LYS A 63 -10.13 -9.01 -12.46
N THR A 64 -9.91 -8.02 -11.59
CA THR A 64 -9.53 -6.67 -12.02
C THR A 64 -8.30 -6.15 -11.30
N ILE A 65 -7.55 -5.28 -11.98
CA ILE A 65 -6.43 -4.54 -11.40
C ILE A 65 -6.84 -3.07 -11.36
N VAL A 66 -6.85 -2.49 -10.17
CA VAL A 66 -7.24 -1.11 -9.92
C VAL A 66 -6.01 -0.35 -9.46
N LYS A 67 -5.55 0.58 -10.30
CA LYS A 67 -4.54 1.55 -9.91
C LYS A 67 -5.18 2.69 -9.13
N VAL A 68 -4.75 2.89 -7.89
CA VAL A 68 -5.18 4.01 -7.06
C VAL A 68 -4.31 5.23 -7.37
N LEU A 69 -4.95 6.39 -7.49
CA LEU A 69 -4.27 7.66 -7.69
C LEU A 69 -4.68 8.64 -6.59
N SER A 70 -3.76 8.91 -5.66
CA SER A 70 -4.05 9.68 -4.44
C SER A 70 -3.72 11.17 -4.55
N GLY A 71 -3.84 11.76 -5.75
CA GLY A 71 -3.54 13.17 -5.95
C GLY A 71 -4.52 14.08 -5.18
N LEU A 72 -4.00 14.90 -4.26
CA LEU A 72 -4.79 15.76 -3.37
C LEU A 72 -5.81 16.64 -4.11
N ARG A 73 -5.38 17.21 -5.24
CA ARG A 73 -6.17 18.19 -6.01
C ARG A 73 -7.02 17.56 -7.11
N MET A 74 -7.06 16.23 -7.21
CA MET A 74 -7.91 15.60 -8.21
C MET A 74 -9.38 15.78 -7.82
N PRO A 75 -10.28 16.13 -8.78
CA PRO A 75 -11.67 16.45 -8.46
C PRO A 75 -12.38 15.36 -7.63
N HIS A 76 -12.13 14.09 -7.94
CA HIS A 76 -12.73 12.94 -7.25
C HIS A 76 -12.16 12.68 -5.85
N ASN A 77 -10.97 13.19 -5.54
CA ASN A 77 -10.34 13.03 -4.22
C ASN A 77 -10.55 14.24 -3.32
N ARG A 78 -10.86 15.41 -3.91
CA ARG A 78 -10.82 16.71 -3.23
C ARG A 78 -11.63 16.72 -1.95
N MET A 79 -12.91 16.36 -2.01
CA MET A 79 -13.79 16.37 -0.83
C MET A 79 -13.25 15.48 0.30
N LEU A 80 -12.83 14.26 -0.02
CA LEU A 80 -12.31 13.32 0.97
C LEU A 80 -11.01 13.84 1.61
N LEU A 81 -10.06 14.27 0.79
CA LEU A 81 -8.73 14.62 1.26
C LEU A 81 -8.68 16.02 1.91
N GLU A 82 -9.45 17.00 1.41
CA GLU A 82 -9.59 18.30 2.09
C GLU A 82 -10.21 18.12 3.48
N THR A 83 -11.30 17.36 3.61
CA THR A 83 -11.89 17.06 4.93
C THR A 83 -10.90 16.30 5.83
N LEU A 84 -10.17 15.32 5.30
CA LEU A 84 -9.16 14.62 6.08
C LEU A 84 -8.10 15.59 6.62
N TYR A 85 -7.44 16.35 5.75
CA TYR A 85 -6.31 17.21 6.13
C TYR A 85 -6.72 18.47 6.90
N HIS A 86 -7.88 19.05 6.61
CA HIS A 86 -8.36 20.27 7.25
C HIS A 86 -9.11 19.98 8.56
N ASP A 87 -10.06 19.03 8.55
CA ASP A 87 -11.03 18.88 9.64
C ASP A 87 -10.70 17.73 10.61
N LYS A 88 -10.02 16.68 10.15
CA LYS A 88 -9.98 15.40 10.88
C LYS A 88 -8.60 14.97 11.37
N ILE A 89 -7.54 15.26 10.61
CA ILE A 89 -6.24 14.61 10.81
C ILE A 89 -5.67 14.82 12.21
N THR A 90 -5.75 16.01 12.78
CA THR A 90 -5.26 16.32 14.13
C THR A 90 -5.96 15.47 15.19
N ALA A 91 -7.31 15.50 15.20
CA ALA A 91 -8.10 14.73 16.15
C ALA A 91 -7.91 13.21 15.96
N PHE A 92 -7.69 12.75 14.73
CA PHE A 92 -7.40 11.34 14.45
C PHE A 92 -6.03 10.91 14.98
N LEU A 93 -5.03 11.78 14.91
CA LEU A 93 -3.71 11.54 15.49
C LEU A 93 -3.77 11.54 17.02
N GLU A 94 -4.41 12.54 17.63
CA GLU A 94 -4.56 12.65 19.09
C GLU A 94 -5.31 11.45 19.69
N ARG A 95 -6.35 10.98 18.99
CA ARG A 95 -7.14 9.81 19.42
C ARG A 95 -6.51 8.48 19.02
N GLY A 96 -5.41 8.49 18.26
CA GLY A 96 -4.77 7.27 17.76
C GLY A 96 -5.61 6.48 16.74
N VAL A 97 -6.59 7.12 16.10
CA VAL A 97 -7.33 6.55 14.95
C VAL A 97 -6.38 6.35 13.76
N ILE A 98 -5.53 7.36 13.52
CA ILE A 98 -4.37 7.24 12.64
C ILE A 98 -3.14 7.21 13.53
N LYS A 99 -2.29 6.21 13.35
CA LYS A 99 -1.02 6.09 14.04
C LYS A 99 0.11 6.36 13.05
N PRO A 100 1.08 7.22 13.37
CA PRO A 100 2.26 7.39 12.54
C PRO A 100 3.00 6.06 12.34
N ASN A 101 3.66 5.92 11.19
CA ASN A 101 4.60 4.83 10.98
C ASN A 101 5.79 4.94 11.95
N ARG A 102 6.49 3.82 12.16
CA ARG A 102 7.77 3.83 12.89
C ARG A 102 8.75 4.74 12.14
N PHE A 103 9.40 5.66 12.85
CA PHE A 103 10.35 6.60 12.28
C PHE A 103 11.68 6.55 13.03
N GLU A 104 12.75 6.91 12.33
CA GLU A 104 14.06 7.13 12.89
C GLU A 104 14.38 8.63 12.86
N VAL A 105 14.88 9.18 13.96
CA VAL A 105 15.37 10.56 14.01
C VAL A 105 16.85 10.56 13.63
N LEU A 106 17.18 11.25 12.54
CA LEU A 106 18.55 11.39 12.06
C LEU A 106 19.15 12.72 12.54
N PRO A 107 20.47 12.75 12.86
CA PRO A 107 21.13 13.95 13.33
C PRO A 107 21.30 14.99 12.21
N ASN A 108 21.84 16.16 12.56
CA ASN A 108 22.25 17.23 11.63
C ASN A 108 21.11 18.04 10.97
N GLY A 109 19.86 17.86 11.41
CA GLY A 109 18.73 18.64 10.91
C GLY A 109 18.60 18.55 9.38
N LEU A 110 18.40 19.69 8.71
CA LEU A 110 18.29 19.73 7.24
C LEU A 110 19.57 19.24 6.53
N ALA A 111 20.76 19.37 7.15
CA ALA A 111 22.00 18.86 6.57
C ALA A 111 22.06 17.32 6.56
N GLY A 112 21.18 16.63 7.30
CA GLY A 112 21.06 15.18 7.30
C GLY A 112 20.32 14.61 6.07
N ILE A 113 19.60 15.44 5.28
CA ILE A 113 18.79 14.97 4.15
C ILE A 113 19.55 14.04 3.19
N PRO A 114 20.78 14.34 2.74
CA PRO A 114 21.50 13.46 1.81
C PRO A 114 21.75 12.06 2.38
N ASP A 115 22.06 11.96 3.68
CA ASP A 115 22.30 10.67 4.33
C ASP A 115 21.00 9.92 4.59
N SER A 116 19.93 10.61 4.97
CA SER A 116 18.58 10.03 5.06
C SER A 116 18.13 9.43 3.72
N LEU A 117 18.36 10.15 2.62
CA LEU A 117 18.04 9.67 1.27
C LEU A 117 18.83 8.42 0.89
N LYS A 118 20.09 8.27 1.34
CA LYS A 118 20.85 7.03 1.13
C LYS A 118 20.23 5.85 1.88
N ARG A 119 19.70 6.07 3.09
CA ARG A 119 19.08 5.01 3.91
C ARG A 119 17.76 4.50 3.34
N ILE A 120 16.92 5.40 2.82
CA ILE A 120 15.62 5.01 2.22
C ILE A 120 15.74 4.60 0.75
N ARG A 121 16.92 4.77 0.14
CA ARG A 121 17.14 4.42 -1.25
C ARG A 121 16.97 2.91 -1.40
N TYR A 122 16.05 2.55 -2.28
CA TYR A 122 15.95 1.20 -2.78
C TYR A 122 17.25 0.83 -3.50
N GLN A 123 17.94 -0.21 -3.02
CA GLN A 123 19.01 -0.86 -3.79
C GLN A 123 18.32 -1.88 -4.69
N ALA A 124 18.31 -1.62 -6.00
CA ALA A 124 17.81 -2.55 -7.00
C ALA A 124 18.75 -3.75 -7.16
#